data_AF-A0A644Z8Z3-F1
#
_entry.id   AF-A0A644Z8Z3-F1
#
_cell.length_a   1.000
_cell.length_b   1.000
_cell.length_c   1.000
_cell.angle_alpha   90.00
_cell.angle_beta   90.00
_cell.angle_gamma   90.00
#
_symmetry.space_group_name_H-M   'P 1'
#
loop_
_entity.id
_entity.type
_entity.pdbx_description
1 polymer ?
#
loop_
_entity_poly.entity_id
_entity_poly.type
_entity_poly.pdbx_seq_one_letter_code
_entity_poly.pdbx_strand_id
1 'polypeptide(L)'
;MEFNVISPYCGLHMEGETVKVFYLESEDLAREYVFGNVQDAQEFCNAAKNLDSFMINVPKGKEELYHLEFLEQIIKDIEYELIVHEAIPADEQAAS
;
A
#
# COMPACT_ATOMS: atom_id res chain seq x y z
N MET A 1 -3.89 -13.24 8.09
CA MET A 1 -5.26 -12.97 7.59
C MET A 1 -5.28 -13.19 6.07
N GLU A 2 -6.46 -13.26 5.45
CA GLU A 2 -6.62 -13.43 4.00
C GLU A 2 -6.20 -12.17 3.22
N PHE A 3 -5.63 -12.38 2.03
CA PHE A 3 -5.34 -11.31 1.07
C PHE A 3 -6.65 -10.66 0.61
N ASN A 4 -6.75 -9.34 0.71
CA ASN A 4 -7.94 -8.58 0.32
C ASN A 4 -7.61 -7.65 -0.84
N VAL A 5 -8.25 -7.86 -1.98
CA VAL A 5 -8.26 -6.88 -3.07
C VAL A 5 -9.19 -5.74 -2.66
N ILE A 6 -8.64 -4.55 -2.49
CA ILE A 6 -9.39 -3.36 -2.05
C ILE A 6 -9.69 -2.39 -3.18
N SER A 7 -9.04 -2.56 -4.33
CA SER A 7 -9.25 -1.78 -5.55
C SER A 7 -8.72 -2.59 -6.75
N PRO A 8 -9.19 -2.35 -7.99
CA PRO A 8 -8.74 -3.09 -9.18
C PRO A 8 -7.22 -3.16 -9.37
N TYR A 9 -6.46 -2.20 -8.84
CA TYR A 9 -5.01 -2.11 -8.93
C TYR A 9 -4.30 -2.28 -7.57
N CYS A 10 -5.00 -2.60 -6.48
CA CYS A 10 -4.42 -2.64 -5.13
C CYS A 10 -4.95 -3.79 -4.26
N GLY A 11 -4.03 -4.52 -3.64
CA GLY A 11 -4.31 -5.55 -2.63
C GLY A 11 -3.63 -5.25 -1.29
N LEU A 12 -4.22 -5.77 -0.22
CA LEU A 12 -3.68 -5.72 1.14
C LEU A 12 -3.48 -7.12 1.70
N HIS A 13 -2.39 -7.30 2.45
CA HIS A 13 -2.17 -8.45 3.29
C HIS A 13 -1.74 -8.00 4.69
N MET A 14 -2.37 -8.54 5.73
CA MET A 14 -2.02 -8.23 7.12
C MET A 14 -1.49 -9.48 7.83
N GLU A 15 -0.34 -9.32 8.47
CA GLU A 15 0.33 -10.32 9.29
C GLU A 15 0.76 -9.68 10.61
N GLY A 16 0.02 -9.95 11.70
CA GLY A 16 0.26 -9.32 12.99
C GLY A 16 0.08 -7.81 12.92
N GLU A 17 1.15 -7.07 13.25
CA GLU A 17 1.23 -5.61 13.19
C GLU A 17 1.74 -5.09 11.84
N THR A 18 1.99 -5.97 10.87
CA THR A 18 2.50 -5.60 9.55
C THR A 18 1.39 -5.64 8.52
N VAL A 19 1.28 -4.57 7.72
CA VAL A 19 0.39 -4.50 6.56
C VAL A 19 1.22 -4.31 5.29
N LYS A 20 1.04 -5.24 4.35
CA LYS A 20 1.66 -5.20 3.02
C LYS A 20 0.63 -4.70 2.01
N VAL A 21 1.01 -3.66 1.26
CA VAL A 21 0.24 -3.08 0.15
C VAL A 21 0.88 -3.52 -1.15
N PHE A 22 0.11 -4.16 -2.03
CA PHE A 22 0.55 -4.64 -3.34
C PHE A 22 -0.17 -3.87 -4.45
N TYR A 23 0.58 -3.39 -5.43
CA TYR A 23 0.04 -2.76 -6.63
C TYR A 23 -0.05 -3.81 -7.75
N LEU A 24 -1.26 -4.16 -8.19
CA LEU A 24 -1.52 -5.32 -9.06
C LEU A 24 -1.08 -5.11 -10.53
N GLU A 25 -0.85 -3.87 -10.95
CA GLU A 25 -0.45 -3.51 -12.32
C GLU A 25 1.03 -3.12 -12.45
N SER A 26 1.80 -3.22 -11.36
CA SER A 26 3.23 -2.89 -11.31
C SER A 26 4.04 -4.15 -10.97
N GLU A 27 5.17 -4.36 -11.66
CA GLU A 27 6.17 -5.37 -11.25
C GLU A 27 6.90 -4.94 -9.96
N ASP A 28 6.73 -3.67 -9.57
CA ASP A 28 7.48 -3.02 -8.50
C ASP A 28 6.58 -2.63 -7.34
N LEU A 29 7.16 -2.79 -6.13
CA LEU A 29 6.87 -2.09 -4.88
C LEU A 29 5.66 -2.54 -4.04
N ALA A 30 5.83 -3.73 -3.44
CA ALA A 30 5.20 -4.00 -2.17
C ALA A 30 5.66 -2.96 -1.13
N ARG A 31 4.73 -2.28 -0.46
CA ARG A 31 5.03 -1.43 0.70
C ARG A 31 4.63 -2.17 1.96
N GLU A 32 5.52 -2.25 2.93
CA GLU A 32 5.21 -2.82 4.24
C GLU A 32 5.16 -1.70 5.28
N TYR A 33 4.02 -1.61 5.96
CA TYR A 33 3.78 -0.72 7.07
C TYR A 33 3.81 -1.57 8.33
N VAL A 34 4.83 -1.39 9.17
CA VAL A 34 4.97 -2.07 10.45
C VAL A 34 4.50 -1.11 11.54
N PHE A 35 3.38 -1.44 12.16
CA PHE A 35 2.77 -0.63 13.21
C PHE A 35 3.27 -1.08 14.59
N GLY A 36 3.17 -0.20 15.59
CA GLY A 36 3.53 -0.55 16.96
C GLY A 36 2.59 -1.54 17.64
N ASN A 37 1.42 -1.80 17.04
CA ASN A 37 0.46 -2.79 17.53
C ASN A 37 -0.52 -3.24 16.41
N VAL A 38 -1.23 -4.35 16.68
CA VAL A 38 -2.20 -4.96 15.75
C VAL A 38 -3.45 -4.09 15.54
N GLN A 39 -3.85 -3.28 16.53
CA GLN A 39 -5.04 -2.43 16.42
C GLN A 39 -4.85 -1.37 15.34
N ASP A 40 -3.70 -0.69 15.34
CA ASP A 40 -3.35 0.33 14.35
C ASP A 40 -3.25 -0.28 12.94
N ALA A 41 -2.65 -1.46 12.82
CA ALA A 41 -2.59 -2.21 11.56
C ALA A 41 -4.00 -2.55 11.03
N GLN A 42 -4.92 -2.91 11.92
CA GLN A 42 -6.30 -3.24 11.55
C GLN A 42 -7.13 -2.00 11.20
N GLU A 43 -6.92 -0.88 11.90
CA GLU A 43 -7.50 0.42 11.57
C GLU A 43 -7.03 0.90 10.20
N PHE A 44 -5.74 0.78 9.91
CA PHE A 44 -5.18 1.06 8.58
C PHE A 44 -5.86 0.21 7.49
N CYS A 45 -5.94 -1.10 7.69
CA CYS A 45 -6.60 -1.99 6.73
C CYS A 45 -8.07 -1.63 6.51
N ASN A 46 -8.78 -1.22 7.56
CA ASN A 46 -10.19 -0.83 7.46
C ASN A 46 -10.37 0.50 6.74
N ALA A 47 -9.52 1.49 7.02
CA ALA A 47 -9.55 2.77 6.31
C ALA A 47 -9.20 2.61 4.83
N ALA A 48 -8.20 1.77 4.53
CA ALA A 48 -7.74 1.48 3.18
C ALA A 48 -8.81 0.80 2.29
N LYS A 49 -9.81 0.11 2.87
CA LYS A 49 -10.96 -0.40 2.10
C LYS A 49 -11.80 0.70 1.43
N ASN A 50 -11.72 1.95 1.91
CA ASN A 50 -12.40 3.09 1.30
C ASN A 50 -11.63 3.69 0.11
N LEU A 51 -10.44 3.17 -0.19
CA LEU A 51 -9.59 3.67 -1.27
C LEU A 51 -10.33 3.67 -2.61
N ASP A 52 -11.02 2.59 -2.99
CA ASP A 52 -11.73 2.51 -4.26
C ASP A 52 -12.77 3.64 -4.43
N SER A 53 -13.52 3.93 -3.36
CA SER A 53 -14.51 5.02 -3.35
C SER A 53 -13.86 6.41 -3.46
N PHE A 54 -12.69 6.61 -2.85
CA PHE A 54 -11.92 7.86 -2.99
C PHE A 54 -11.44 8.05 -4.44
N MET A 55 -11.00 6.96 -5.07
CA MET A 55 -10.31 6.95 -6.34
C MET A 55 -11.24 7.19 -7.55
N ILE A 56 -12.55 6.96 -7.40
CA ILE A 56 -13.57 7.31 -8.40
C ILE A 56 -13.53 8.79 -8.80
N ASN A 57 -13.14 9.68 -7.88
CA ASN A 57 -13.13 11.12 -8.10
C ASN A 57 -11.76 11.67 -8.52
N VAL A 58 -10.75 10.81 -8.65
CA VAL A 58 -9.38 11.23 -8.97
C VAL A 58 -9.23 11.46 -10.47
N PRO A 59 -8.60 12.58 -10.90
CA PRO A 59 -8.31 12.83 -12.30
C PRO A 59 -7.41 11.75 -12.90
N LYS A 60 -7.69 11.34 -14.14
CA LYS A 60 -6.84 10.41 -14.88
C LYS A 60 -5.39 10.90 -14.98
N GLY A 61 -4.45 9.99 -14.77
CA GLY A 61 -3.01 10.26 -14.75
C GLY A 61 -2.47 10.82 -13.42
N LYS A 62 -3.26 10.82 -12.35
CA LYS A 62 -2.86 11.23 -10.99
C LYS A 62 -3.15 10.18 -9.93
N GLU A 63 -3.59 9.00 -10.34
CA GLU A 63 -4.12 7.96 -9.46
C GLU A 63 -3.10 7.52 -8.41
N GLU A 64 -1.85 7.33 -8.82
CA GLU A 64 -0.77 6.95 -7.93
C GLU A 64 -0.55 8.00 -6.84
N LEU A 65 -0.37 9.27 -7.22
CA LEU A 65 -0.14 10.37 -6.26
C LEU A 65 -1.25 10.45 -5.21
N TYR A 66 -2.51 10.42 -5.65
CA TYR A 66 -3.66 10.51 -4.75
C TYR A 66 -3.81 9.26 -3.87
N HIS A 67 -3.45 8.09 -4.38
CA HIS A 67 -3.40 6.87 -3.58
C HIS A 67 -2.35 7.03 -2.46
N LEU A 68 -1.14 7.49 -2.77
CA LEU A 68 -0.10 7.69 -1.75
C LEU A 68 -0.53 8.72 -0.70
N GLU A 69 -1.05 9.87 -1.13
CA GLU A 69 -1.59 10.88 -0.23
C GLU A 69 -2.69 10.30 0.68
N PHE A 70 -3.57 9.46 0.14
CA PHE A 70 -4.62 8.82 0.93
C PHE A 70 -4.05 7.89 2.00
N LEU A 71 -3.08 7.04 1.66
CA LEU A 71 -2.44 6.15 2.64
C LEU A 71 -1.69 6.94 3.72
N GLU A 72 -0.98 8.00 3.34
CA GLU A 72 -0.29 8.89 4.28
C GLU A 72 -1.27 9.62 5.21
N GLN A 73 -2.45 10.02 4.72
CA GLN A 73 -3.47 10.62 5.58
C GLN A 73 -4.02 9.64 6.62
N ILE A 74 -4.14 8.34 6.29
CA ILE A 74 -4.63 7.32 7.24
C ILE A 74 -3.68 7.20 8.44
N ILE A 75 -2.37 7.27 8.20
CA ILE A 75 -1.32 6.99 9.18
C ILE A 75 -0.64 8.24 9.74
N LYS A 76 -1.17 9.44 9.44
CA LYS A 76 -0.54 10.72 9.73
C LYS A 76 -0.18 10.92 11.22
N ASP A 77 -1.00 10.39 12.12
CA ASP A 77 -0.83 10.52 13.57
C ASP A 77 -0.49 9.17 14.25
N ILE A 78 -0.08 8.18 13.46
CA ILE A 78 0.28 6.84 13.92
C ILE A 78 1.79 6.65 13.77
N GLU A 79 2.45 6.06 14.75
CA GLU A 79 3.86 5.69 14.63
C GLU A 79 3.98 4.37 13.85
N TYR A 80 4.77 4.38 12.77
CA TYR A 80 5.00 3.21 11.92
C TYR A 80 6.39 3.24 11.31
N GLU A 81 6.89 2.05 10.94
CA GLU A 81 8.04 1.88 10.07
C GLU A 81 7.56 1.56 8.65
N LEU A 82 8.14 2.23 7.65
CA LEU A 82 7.84 2.01 6.23
C LEU A 82 9.00 1.31 5.55
N ILE A 83 8.75 0.12 5.03
CA ILE A 83 9.68 -0.62 4.19
C ILE A 83 9.17 -0.55 2.75
N VAL A 84 9.98 0.05 1.89
CA VAL A 84 9.68 0.28 0.47
C VAL A 84 10.52 -0.70 -0.33
N HIS A 85 9.90 -1.74 -0.90
CA HIS A 85 10.61 -2.73 -1.71
C HIS A 85 10.76 -2.25 -3.15
N GLU A 86 11.71 -1.34 -3.40
CA GLU A 86 12.04 -0.92 -4.78
C GLU A 86 12.40 -2.16 -5.59
N ALA A 87 11.80 -2.34 -6.76
CA ALA A 87 12.29 -3.40 -7.61
C ALA A 87 13.73 -3.12 -8.00
N ILE A 88 14.42 -4.24 -8.21
CA ILE A 88 15.82 -4.29 -8.58
C ILE A 88 16.09 -3.24 -9.67
N PRO A 89 17.01 -2.28 -9.45
CA PRO A 89 17.39 -1.35 -10.50
C PRO A 89 17.81 -2.13 -11.74
N ALA A 90 17.31 -1.72 -12.91
CA ALA A 90 17.47 -2.40 -14.19
C ALA A 90 18.93 -2.68 -14.62
N ASP A 91 19.93 -2.20 -13.89
CA ASP A 91 21.35 -2.44 -14.15
C ASP A 91 21.82 -3.89 -13.92
N GLU A 92 21.01 -4.76 -13.29
CA GLU A 92 21.33 -6.21 -13.16
C GLU A 92 20.49 -7.15 -14.06
N GLN A 93 19.57 -6.64 -14.88
CA GLN A 93 18.89 -7.46 -15.90
C GLN A 93 19.71 -7.62 -17.19
N ALA A 94 20.81 -6.88 -17.34
CA ALA A 94 21.73 -6.98 -18.48
C ALA A 94 22.94 -7.91 -18.20
N ALA A 95 22.74 -9.02 -17.47
CA ALA A 95 23.75 -10.07 -17.36
C ALA A 95 23.16 -11.43 -17.00
N SER A 96 22.25 -11.98 -17.82
CA SER A 96 22.13 -13.45 -17.94
C SER A 96 21.54 -13.92 -19.25
#